data_AF-A0A2S6YZ74-F1
#
_entry.id   AF-A0A2S6YZ74-F1
#
_cell.length_a   1.000
_cell.length_b   1.000
_cell.length_c   1.000
_cell.angle_alpha   90.00
_cell.angle_beta   90.00
_cell.angle_gamma   90.00
#
_symmetry.space_group_name_H-M   'P 1'
#
loop_
_entity.id
_entity.type
_entity.pdbx_description
1 polymer ?
#
loop_
_entity_poly.entity_id
_entity_poly.type
_entity_poly.pdbx_seq_one_letter_code
_entity_poly.pdbx_strand_id
1 'polypeptide(L)'
;MTTATAKPSNVPIEPAKQWPLRFKKHGFGVYSYDTYGCKVWYANAWQARESDAKLQPSSDSYKPDHQRNWSSGHIGIRNFPAPAEVTWRSKDGQPHQARIDIGELFKDEVILHNVPREEMADVPYGKYQHDPDIIMEVNDRTIRVYIRAMIFLKQRVEVAGHMRADFRNDLILVKTYTY
;
A
#
# COMPACT_ATOMS: atom_id res chain seq x y z
N MET A 1 3.57 -0.31 46.92
CA MET A 1 3.59 -0.51 45.46
C MET A 1 3.21 0.81 44.83
N THR A 2 4.16 1.52 44.23
CA THR A 2 3.96 2.87 43.71
C THR A 2 3.69 2.76 42.21
N THR A 3 2.46 3.07 41.81
CA THR A 3 2.07 3.23 40.41
C THR A 3 2.83 4.42 39.83
N ALA A 4 3.77 4.15 38.91
CA ALA A 4 4.43 5.19 38.15
C ALA A 4 3.40 5.82 37.19
N THR A 5 2.96 7.04 37.49
CA THR A 5 2.24 7.89 36.56
C THR A 5 3.17 8.28 35.41
N ALA A 6 2.82 7.89 34.19
CA ALA A 6 3.55 8.29 33.00
C ALA A 6 3.57 9.82 32.90
N LYS A 7 4.76 10.42 32.74
CA LYS A 7 4.90 11.86 32.49
C LYS A 7 4.12 12.23 31.22
N PRO A 8 3.33 13.31 31.22
CA PRO A 8 2.67 13.78 30.01
C PRO A 8 3.72 14.09 28.94
N SER A 9 3.49 13.59 27.73
CA SER A 9 4.33 13.88 26.57
C SER A 9 4.18 15.36 26.21
N ASN A 10 5.29 16.12 26.27
CA ASN A 10 5.35 17.53 25.83
C ASN A 10 5.34 17.70 24.30
N VAL A 11 4.90 16.69 23.53
CA VAL A 11 4.88 16.75 22.07
C VAL A 11 3.70 17.63 21.63
N PRO A 12 3.94 18.76 20.94
CA PRO A 12 2.86 19.58 20.39
C PRO A 12 2.08 18.77 19.36
N ILE A 13 0.76 18.75 19.50
CA ILE A 13 -0.18 18.19 18.53
C ILE A 13 -0.77 19.36 17.77
N GLU A 14 -0.50 19.40 16.46
CA GLU A 14 -0.80 20.55 15.60
C GLU A 14 -1.41 20.08 14.28
N PRO A 15 -2.20 20.92 13.58
CA PRO A 15 -2.65 20.62 12.23
C PRO A 15 -1.49 20.28 11.31
N ALA A 16 -1.71 19.34 10.38
CA ALA A 16 -0.71 18.98 9.38
C ALA A 16 -0.24 20.22 8.60
N LYS A 17 1.07 20.49 8.64
CA LYS A 17 1.71 21.65 7.99
C LYS A 17 1.85 21.46 6.49
N GLN A 18 1.83 20.21 6.03
CA GLN A 18 1.97 19.85 4.62
C GLN A 18 0.67 19.25 4.09
N TRP A 19 0.24 19.74 2.92
CA TRP A 19 -0.90 19.22 2.16
C TRP A 19 -0.65 19.43 0.66
N PRO A 20 -0.78 18.41 -0.22
CA PRO A 20 -1.10 17.02 0.10
C PRO A 20 -0.01 16.35 0.95
N LEU A 21 -0.36 15.27 1.65
CA LEU A 21 0.61 14.50 2.43
C LEU A 21 1.67 13.89 1.51
N ARG A 22 2.90 13.81 2.01
CA ARG A 22 4.03 13.24 1.26
C ARG A 22 4.76 12.18 2.06
N PHE A 23 5.45 11.30 1.37
CA PHE A 23 6.24 10.22 1.96
C PHE A 23 7.67 10.21 1.44
N LYS A 24 8.60 9.68 2.24
CA LYS A 24 10.00 9.46 1.83
C LYS A 24 10.40 8.00 1.85
N LYS A 25 9.55 7.18 2.44
CA LYS A 25 9.68 5.74 2.46
C LYS A 25 8.32 5.12 2.22
N HIS A 26 8.33 3.89 1.76
CA HIS A 26 7.13 3.10 1.57
C HIS A 26 7.36 1.65 1.95
N GLY A 27 6.26 0.96 2.19
CA GLY A 27 6.21 -0.49 2.13
C GLY A 27 5.94 -0.97 0.70
N PHE A 28 6.39 -2.17 0.36
CA PHE A 28 6.02 -2.85 -0.88
C PHE A 28 5.45 -4.25 -0.62
N GLY A 29 4.35 -4.58 -1.30
CA GLY A 29 3.69 -5.88 -1.23
C GLY A 29 3.23 -6.36 -2.61
N VAL A 30 3.18 -7.68 -2.80
CA VAL A 30 2.75 -8.30 -4.05
C VAL A 30 1.66 -9.32 -3.77
N TYR A 31 0.61 -9.28 -4.58
CA TYR A 31 -0.47 -10.26 -4.62
C TYR A 31 -0.62 -10.79 -6.05
N SER A 32 -0.83 -12.09 -6.19
CA SER A 32 -0.89 -12.76 -7.49
C SER A 32 -2.16 -13.61 -7.59
N TYR A 33 -2.77 -13.60 -8.76
CA TYR A 33 -4.01 -14.34 -9.03
C TYR A 33 -4.03 -14.83 -10.46
N ASP A 34 -4.59 -16.01 -10.71
CA ASP A 34 -4.69 -16.56 -12.07
C ASP A 34 -3.35 -16.56 -12.84
N THR A 35 -2.22 -16.68 -12.13
CA THR A 35 -0.87 -16.72 -12.72
C THR A 35 -0.11 -18.00 -12.34
N TYR A 36 0.83 -18.41 -13.18
CA TYR A 36 1.89 -19.34 -12.79
C TYR A 36 3.21 -18.59 -12.57
N GLY A 37 3.99 -19.03 -11.57
CA GLY A 37 5.38 -18.61 -11.41
C GLY A 37 5.60 -17.10 -11.29
N CYS A 38 4.68 -16.38 -10.65
CA CYS A 38 4.83 -14.94 -10.44
C CYS A 38 6.06 -14.65 -9.59
N LYS A 39 7.01 -13.92 -10.18
CA LYS A 39 8.27 -13.51 -9.55
C LYS A 39 8.39 -12.00 -9.69
N VAL A 40 8.60 -11.34 -8.57
CA VAL A 40 8.75 -9.88 -8.51
C VAL A 40 10.00 -9.55 -7.73
N TRP A 41 10.94 -8.87 -8.39
CA TRP A 41 12.16 -8.33 -7.77
C TRP A 41 12.04 -6.81 -7.65
N TYR A 42 12.20 -6.30 -6.43
CA TYR A 42 12.18 -4.85 -6.17
C TYR A 42 12.89 -4.54 -4.87
N ALA A 43 13.55 -3.36 -4.82
CA ALA A 43 14.29 -2.90 -3.66
C ALA A 43 15.33 -3.92 -3.13
N ASN A 44 16.07 -4.56 -4.05
CA ASN A 44 17.09 -5.59 -3.77
C ASN A 44 16.57 -6.83 -3.04
N ALA A 45 15.28 -7.14 -3.16
CA ALA A 45 14.68 -8.32 -2.57
C ALA A 45 13.59 -8.93 -3.47
N TRP A 46 13.43 -10.25 -3.36
CA TRP A 46 12.27 -10.95 -3.92
C TRP A 46 11.03 -10.57 -3.11
N GLN A 47 10.08 -9.91 -3.77
CA GLN A 47 8.79 -9.53 -3.19
C GLN A 47 7.75 -10.64 -3.40
N ALA A 48 7.89 -11.37 -4.51
CA ALA A 48 7.20 -12.63 -4.78
C ALA A 48 8.18 -13.57 -5.49
N ARG A 49 8.08 -14.88 -5.20
CA ARG A 49 8.90 -15.90 -5.84
C ARG A 49 8.16 -17.23 -5.89
N GLU A 50 7.08 -17.25 -6.66
CA GLU A 50 6.19 -18.38 -6.72
C GLU A 50 6.69 -19.49 -7.63
N SER A 51 6.14 -20.68 -7.41
CA SER A 51 6.44 -21.86 -8.22
C SER A 51 5.79 -21.77 -9.59
N ASP A 52 6.54 -22.21 -10.60
CA ASP A 52 6.06 -22.39 -11.96
C ASP A 52 5.04 -23.54 -12.10
N ALA A 53 4.94 -24.44 -11.12
CA ALA A 53 4.16 -25.68 -11.23
C ALA A 53 2.66 -25.53 -10.90
N LYS A 54 2.26 -24.45 -10.21
CA LYS A 54 0.91 -24.30 -9.66
C LYS A 54 0.29 -22.98 -10.10
N LEU A 55 -0.95 -23.04 -10.58
CA LEU A 55 -1.77 -21.87 -10.84
C LEU A 55 -2.17 -21.24 -9.51
N GLN A 56 -1.95 -19.94 -9.35
CA GLN A 56 -2.48 -19.20 -8.22
C GLN A 56 -4.01 -19.17 -8.25
N PRO A 57 -4.68 -19.22 -7.09
CA PRO A 57 -6.13 -19.10 -7.04
C PRO A 57 -6.62 -17.85 -7.77
N SER A 58 -7.81 -17.93 -8.35
CA SER A 58 -8.44 -16.75 -8.95
C SER A 58 -8.82 -15.74 -7.88
N SER A 59 -8.73 -14.44 -8.19
CA SER A 59 -9.25 -13.39 -7.29
C SER A 59 -10.74 -13.57 -7.00
N ASP A 60 -11.50 -14.12 -7.97
CA ASP A 60 -12.94 -14.38 -7.87
C ASP A 60 -13.28 -15.51 -6.90
N SER A 61 -12.29 -16.33 -6.52
CA SER A 61 -12.48 -17.39 -5.52
C SER A 61 -12.53 -16.86 -4.09
N TYR A 62 -12.17 -15.59 -3.88
CA TYR A 62 -12.20 -14.94 -2.57
C TYR A 62 -13.45 -14.08 -2.37
N LYS A 63 -13.69 -13.66 -1.12
CA LYS A 63 -14.78 -12.72 -0.81
C LYS A 63 -14.60 -11.39 -1.58
N PRO A 64 -15.69 -10.66 -1.87
CA PRO A 64 -15.60 -9.36 -2.56
C PRO A 64 -14.64 -8.35 -1.92
N ASP A 65 -14.41 -8.45 -0.61
CA ASP A 65 -13.53 -7.58 0.17
C ASP A 65 -12.14 -8.18 0.46
N HIS A 66 -11.68 -9.19 -0.27
CA HIS A 66 -10.41 -9.89 -0.01
C HIS A 66 -9.18 -8.97 0.04
N GLN A 67 -9.24 -7.83 -0.65
CA GLN A 67 -8.18 -6.81 -0.66
C GLN A 67 -8.15 -5.94 0.61
N ARG A 68 -9.15 -6.07 1.49
CA ARG A 68 -9.30 -5.28 2.72
C ARG A 68 -8.06 -5.36 3.61
N ASN A 69 -7.41 -6.52 3.67
CA ASN A 69 -6.24 -6.73 4.53
C ASN A 69 -4.92 -6.74 3.76
N TRP A 70 -4.89 -6.29 2.49
CA TRP A 70 -3.64 -6.18 1.77
C TRP A 70 -2.70 -5.17 2.43
N SER A 71 -1.44 -5.54 2.57
CA SER A 71 -0.40 -4.72 3.18
C SER A 71 0.95 -5.01 2.52
N SER A 72 1.94 -4.18 2.83
CA SER A 72 3.31 -4.52 2.50
C SER A 72 3.89 -5.57 3.44
N GLY A 73 4.83 -6.37 2.92
CA GLY A 73 5.69 -7.24 3.73
C GLY A 73 7.10 -6.66 3.89
N HIS A 74 7.56 -5.86 2.92
CA HIS A 74 8.87 -5.21 2.93
C HIS A 74 8.71 -3.71 3.19
N ILE A 75 9.06 -3.27 4.41
CA ILE A 75 8.83 -1.91 4.90
C ILE A 75 10.09 -1.04 4.86
N GLY A 76 9.90 0.29 4.89
CA GLY A 76 11.00 1.25 5.08
C GLY A 76 11.91 1.45 3.86
N ILE A 77 11.45 1.05 2.67
CA ILE A 77 12.14 1.27 1.40
C ILE A 77 12.23 2.78 1.19
N ARG A 78 13.44 3.34 1.08
CA ARG A 78 13.65 4.78 0.90
C ARG A 78 13.61 5.17 -0.57
N ASN A 79 13.05 6.35 -0.86
CA ASN A 79 12.93 6.90 -2.21
C ASN A 79 12.31 5.86 -3.17
N PHE A 80 12.80 5.79 -4.41
CA PHE A 80 12.40 4.79 -5.38
C PHE A 80 13.65 4.09 -5.94
N PRO A 81 13.87 2.81 -5.59
CA PRO A 81 14.86 1.97 -6.25
C PRO A 81 14.58 1.80 -7.75
N ALA A 82 15.44 1.04 -8.43
CA ALA A 82 15.21 0.64 -9.81
C ALA A 82 13.81 -0.01 -9.99
N PRO A 83 13.21 0.09 -11.20
CA PRO A 83 11.89 -0.45 -11.48
C PRO A 83 11.69 -1.88 -10.98
N ALA A 84 10.48 -2.19 -10.52
CA ALA A 84 10.12 -3.55 -10.15
C ALA A 84 10.12 -4.44 -11.40
N GLU A 85 10.89 -5.53 -11.35
CA GLU A 85 10.97 -6.51 -12.43
C GLU A 85 9.98 -7.64 -12.15
N VAL A 86 9.07 -7.86 -13.09
CA VAL A 86 7.96 -8.81 -12.95
C VAL A 86 8.04 -9.83 -14.08
N THR A 87 7.98 -11.11 -13.74
CA THR A 87 7.82 -12.21 -14.70
C THR A 87 6.74 -13.16 -14.21
N TRP A 88 5.88 -13.61 -15.09
CA TRP A 88 4.80 -14.56 -14.79
C TRP A 88 4.34 -15.28 -16.06
N ARG A 89 3.48 -16.28 -15.91
CA ARG A 89 2.62 -16.74 -17.01
C ARG A 89 1.15 -16.48 -16.66
N SER A 90 0.39 -16.03 -17.64
CA SER A 90 -1.07 -15.90 -17.56
C SER A 90 -1.75 -17.24 -17.32
N LYS A 91 -3.06 -17.23 -17.09
CA LYS A 91 -3.87 -18.42 -16.81
C LYS A 91 -3.82 -19.47 -17.92
N ASP A 92 -3.70 -19.01 -19.17
CA ASP A 92 -3.54 -19.85 -20.36
C ASP A 92 -2.09 -20.32 -20.59
N GLY A 93 -1.15 -19.93 -19.72
CA GLY A 93 0.25 -20.30 -19.77
C GLY A 93 1.13 -19.42 -20.66
N GLN A 94 0.62 -18.33 -21.24
CA GLN A 94 1.46 -17.41 -22.01
C GLN A 94 2.49 -16.70 -21.09
N PRO A 95 3.79 -16.66 -21.45
CA PRO A 95 4.79 -15.95 -20.67
C PRO A 95 4.73 -14.43 -20.86
N HIS A 96 4.90 -13.72 -19.76
CA HIS A 96 4.94 -12.26 -19.70
C HIS A 96 6.12 -11.75 -18.88
N GLN A 97 6.60 -10.56 -19.23
CA GLN A 97 7.60 -9.81 -18.49
C GLN A 97 7.25 -8.33 -18.53
N ALA A 98 7.45 -7.64 -17.40
CA ALA A 98 7.26 -6.20 -17.28
C ALA A 98 8.30 -5.56 -16.37
N ARG A 99 8.54 -4.27 -16.58
CA ARG A 99 9.30 -3.39 -15.68
C ARG A 99 8.39 -2.25 -15.27
N ILE A 100 8.04 -2.18 -13.98
CA ILE A 100 7.13 -1.17 -13.46
C ILE A 100 7.93 -0.16 -12.65
N ASP A 101 8.05 1.06 -13.17
CA ASP A 101 8.76 2.14 -12.50
C ASP A 101 7.88 2.77 -11.40
N ILE A 102 8.12 2.35 -10.16
CA ILE A 102 7.42 2.88 -8.98
C ILE A 102 7.79 4.36 -8.76
N GLY A 103 9.00 4.78 -9.13
CA GLY A 103 9.43 6.16 -9.01
C GLY A 103 8.69 7.09 -9.97
N GLU A 104 8.43 6.65 -11.20
CA GLU A 104 7.63 7.44 -12.13
C GLU A 104 6.16 7.55 -11.67
N LEU A 105 5.58 6.46 -11.16
CA LEU A 105 4.19 6.46 -10.67
C LEU A 105 3.97 7.40 -9.48
N PHE A 106 5.00 7.57 -8.64
CA PHE A 106 4.96 8.38 -7.43
C PHE A 106 6.04 9.47 -7.42
N LYS A 107 6.34 10.06 -8.58
CA LYS A 107 7.43 11.05 -8.74
C LYS A 107 7.32 12.27 -7.83
N ASP A 108 6.08 12.64 -7.49
CA ASP A 108 5.78 13.75 -6.58
C ASP A 108 5.71 13.31 -5.11
N GLU A 109 5.93 12.02 -4.82
CA GLU A 109 5.88 11.43 -3.48
C GLU A 109 4.58 11.73 -2.72
N VAL A 110 3.47 11.86 -3.44
CA VAL A 110 2.16 12.18 -2.86
C VAL A 110 1.51 10.91 -2.32
N ILE A 111 1.06 10.96 -1.07
CA ILE A 111 0.20 9.93 -0.51
C ILE A 111 -1.21 10.17 -1.04
N LEU A 112 -1.74 9.26 -1.86
CA LEU A 112 -3.14 9.30 -2.26
C LEU A 112 -4.01 8.76 -1.12
N HIS A 113 -5.02 9.53 -0.72
CA HIS A 113 -6.02 9.14 0.28
C HIS A 113 -7.31 9.94 0.10
N ASN A 114 -8.41 9.47 0.66
CA ASN A 114 -9.75 10.08 0.54
C ASN A 114 -10.16 10.88 1.79
N VAL A 115 -9.19 11.40 2.55
CA VAL A 115 -9.46 12.11 3.82
C VAL A 115 -9.37 13.60 3.58
N PRO A 116 -10.46 14.37 3.79
CA PRO A 116 -10.42 15.83 3.77
C PRO A 116 -9.49 16.38 4.86
N ARG A 117 -8.88 17.54 4.60
CA ARG A 117 -7.89 18.13 5.52
C ARG A 117 -8.49 18.44 6.89
N GLU A 118 -9.73 18.89 6.88
CA GLU A 118 -10.51 19.26 8.04
C GLU A 118 -10.88 18.06 8.93
N GLU A 119 -10.95 16.85 8.35
CA GLU A 119 -11.27 15.61 9.06
C GLU A 119 -10.03 14.91 9.63
N MET A 120 -8.85 15.14 9.05
CA MET A 120 -7.60 14.53 9.51
C MET A 120 -7.25 15.00 10.92
N ALA A 121 -6.87 14.06 11.80
CA ALA A 121 -6.38 14.36 13.13
C ALA A 121 -5.11 15.24 13.09
N ASP A 122 -4.98 16.10 14.09
CA ASP A 122 -3.73 16.83 14.33
C ASP A 122 -2.62 15.84 14.69
N VAL A 123 -1.38 16.15 14.29
CA VAL A 123 -0.24 15.23 14.36
C VAL A 123 0.94 15.85 15.12
N PRO A 124 1.83 15.02 15.68
CA PRO A 124 3.07 15.48 16.31
C PRO A 124 3.86 16.47 15.45
N TYR A 125 4.10 17.67 15.99
CA TYR A 125 4.83 18.77 15.33
C TYR A 125 4.22 19.24 14.00
N GLY A 126 2.96 18.89 13.71
CA GLY A 126 2.31 19.14 12.42
C GLY A 126 2.92 18.33 11.26
N LYS A 127 3.65 17.24 11.56
CA LYS A 127 4.30 16.37 10.57
C LYS A 127 3.64 14.99 10.57
N TYR A 128 3.11 14.59 9.42
CA TYR A 128 2.63 13.23 9.21
C TYR A 128 3.84 12.28 9.10
N GLN A 129 3.81 11.15 9.83
CA GLN A 129 4.98 10.25 9.99
C GLN A 129 4.72 8.81 9.57
N HIS A 130 3.54 8.50 9.02
CA HIS A 130 3.25 7.15 8.57
C HIS A 130 3.65 6.98 7.11
N ASP A 131 4.39 5.93 6.82
CA ASP A 131 4.76 5.57 5.46
C ASP A 131 3.59 4.80 4.80
N PRO A 132 3.27 5.06 3.52
CA PRO A 132 2.26 4.29 2.80
C PRO A 132 2.78 2.90 2.40
N ASP A 133 1.84 2.00 2.16
CA ASP A 133 2.07 0.74 1.45
C ASP A 133 1.78 0.92 -0.05
N ILE A 134 2.75 0.56 -0.88
CA ILE A 134 2.56 0.38 -2.32
C ILE A 134 2.32 -1.11 -2.56
N ILE A 135 1.22 -1.44 -3.23
CA ILE A 135 0.80 -2.82 -3.44
C ILE A 135 0.69 -3.10 -4.93
N MET A 136 1.31 -4.17 -5.39
CA MET A 136 1.23 -4.65 -6.77
C MET A 136 0.37 -5.92 -6.83
N GLU A 137 -0.69 -5.87 -7.62
CA GLU A 137 -1.47 -7.05 -8.01
C GLU A 137 -1.00 -7.50 -9.40
N VAL A 138 -0.65 -8.77 -9.55
CA VAL A 138 -0.43 -9.44 -10.84
C VAL A 138 -1.54 -10.45 -11.04
N ASN A 139 -2.49 -10.16 -11.92
CA ASN A 139 -3.71 -10.94 -12.09
C ASN A 139 -3.92 -11.28 -13.57
N ASP A 140 -3.65 -12.53 -13.93
CA ASP A 140 -3.68 -13.04 -15.31
C ASP A 140 -2.86 -12.15 -16.28
N ARG A 141 -3.53 -11.34 -17.10
CA ARG A 141 -2.92 -10.41 -18.08
C ARG A 141 -2.83 -8.97 -17.59
N THR A 142 -3.11 -8.73 -16.32
CA THR A 142 -3.16 -7.38 -15.76
C THR A 142 -2.17 -7.20 -14.62
N ILE A 143 -1.55 -6.02 -14.58
CA ILE A 143 -0.85 -5.55 -13.39
C ILE A 143 -1.58 -4.31 -12.90
N ARG A 144 -1.92 -4.29 -11.60
CA ARG A 144 -2.48 -3.10 -10.95
C ARG A 144 -1.57 -2.67 -9.81
N VAL A 145 -1.30 -1.38 -9.75
CA VAL A 145 -0.53 -0.77 -8.66
C VAL A 145 -1.49 0.06 -7.83
N TYR A 146 -1.45 -0.16 -6.52
CA TYR A 146 -2.26 0.53 -5.53
C TYR A 146 -1.36 1.22 -4.51
N ILE A 147 -1.93 2.21 -3.82
CA ILE A 147 -1.38 2.80 -2.61
C ILE A 147 -2.40 2.71 -1.49
N ARG A 148 -1.90 2.55 -0.26
CA ARG A 148 -2.69 2.53 0.97
C ARG A 148 -1.94 3.28 2.06
N ALA A 149 -2.63 4.13 2.81
CA ALA A 149 -2.03 4.86 3.92
C ALA A 149 -3.01 5.00 5.08
N MET A 150 -2.49 4.84 6.30
CA MET A 150 -3.25 5.02 7.53
C MET A 150 -3.37 6.50 7.88
N ILE A 151 -4.56 7.07 7.71
CA ILE A 151 -4.85 8.48 7.99
C ILE A 151 -5.76 8.57 9.20
N PHE A 152 -5.23 9.03 10.33
CA PHE A 152 -6.01 9.26 11.54
C PHE A 152 -7.00 10.41 11.38
N LEU A 153 -8.17 10.27 12.00
CA LEU A 153 -9.30 11.17 11.92
C LEU A 153 -9.55 11.83 13.28
N LYS A 154 -10.04 13.07 13.28
CA LYS A 154 -10.40 13.79 14.50
C LYS A 154 -11.51 13.10 15.29
N GLN A 155 -12.40 12.42 14.58
CA GLN A 155 -13.55 11.72 15.14
C GLN A 155 -13.74 10.39 14.41
N ARG A 156 -14.44 9.44 15.04
CA ARG A 156 -14.86 8.23 14.36
C ARG A 156 -15.87 8.60 13.28
N VAL A 157 -15.69 8.04 12.09
CA VAL A 157 -16.60 8.24 10.96
C VAL A 157 -17.24 6.93 10.57
N GLU A 158 -18.49 7.00 10.14
CA GLU A 158 -19.16 5.88 9.50
C GLU A 158 -18.69 5.76 8.05
N VAL A 159 -18.20 4.58 7.65
CA VAL A 159 -17.88 4.27 6.26
C VAL A 159 -18.62 3.01 5.87
N ALA A 160 -19.53 3.12 4.91
CA ALA A 160 -20.34 2.02 4.39
C ALA A 160 -21.10 1.23 5.48
N GLY A 161 -21.81 1.92 6.38
CA GLY A 161 -22.62 1.27 7.43
C GLY A 161 -21.84 0.80 8.65
N HIS A 162 -20.53 1.05 8.71
CA HIS A 162 -19.67 0.64 9.81
C HIS A 162 -18.96 1.85 10.42
N MET A 163 -19.11 2.04 11.73
CA MET A 163 -18.26 2.95 12.49
C MET A 163 -16.81 2.47 12.37
N ARG A 164 -15.99 3.20 11.60
CA ARG A 164 -14.57 2.90 11.54
C ARG A 164 -13.89 3.31 12.84
N ALA A 165 -12.71 2.73 13.04
CA ALA A 165 -11.74 3.26 13.97
C ALA A 165 -11.48 4.75 13.67
N ASP A 166 -10.78 5.42 14.56
CA ASP A 166 -10.26 6.78 14.42
C ASP A 166 -9.25 6.96 13.26
N PHE A 167 -9.35 6.17 12.19
CA PHE A 167 -8.53 6.26 10.98
C PHE A 167 -9.22 5.72 9.71
N ARG A 168 -8.76 6.15 8.54
CA ARG A 168 -8.98 5.52 7.23
C ARG A 168 -7.70 4.86 6.73
N ASN A 169 -7.86 3.77 5.97
CA ASN A 169 -6.76 3.02 5.39
C ASN A 169 -7.18 2.41 4.05
N ASP A 170 -7.64 3.27 3.15
CA ASP A 170 -8.24 2.83 1.90
C ASP A 170 -7.17 2.33 0.91
N LEU A 171 -7.52 1.33 0.11
CA LEU A 171 -6.72 0.91 -1.04
C LEU A 171 -7.14 1.73 -2.26
N ILE A 172 -6.22 2.50 -2.82
CA ILE A 172 -6.48 3.38 -3.97
C ILE A 172 -5.70 2.87 -5.17
N LEU A 173 -6.42 2.60 -6.27
CA LEU A 173 -5.82 2.23 -7.54
C LEU A 173 -5.07 3.42 -8.14
N VAL A 174 -3.79 3.20 -8.46
CA VAL A 174 -2.91 4.20 -9.07
C VAL A 174 -2.83 3.99 -10.58
N LYS A 175 -2.60 2.75 -11.00
CA LYS A 175 -2.44 2.42 -12.42
C LYS A 175 -2.80 0.97 -12.72
N THR A 176 -3.38 0.76 -13.89
CA THR A 176 -3.61 -0.55 -14.50
C THR A 176 -2.78 -0.67 -15.78
N TYR A 177 -2.18 -1.84 -15.97
CA TYR A 177 -1.49 -2.27 -17.19
C TYR A 177 -2.13 -3.56 -17.69
N THR A 178 -2.14 -3.79 -19.00
CA THR A 178 -2.69 -4.98 -19.65
C THR A 178 -1.69 -5.52 -20.67
N TYR A 179 -1.55 -6.85 -20.74
CA TYR A 179 -0.51 -7.57 -21.50
C TYR A 179 -1.04 -8.74 -22.33
#